data_AF-A0A1G2XSI5-F1
#
_entry.id   AF-A0A1G2XSI5-F1
#
_cell.length_a   1.000
_cell.length_b   1.000
_cell.length_c   1.000
_cell.angle_alpha   90.00
_cell.angle_beta   90.00
_cell.angle_gamma   90.00
#
_symmetry.space_group_name_H-M   'P 1'
#
loop_
_entity.id
_entity.type
_entity.pdbx_description
1 polymer ?
#
loop_
_entity_poly.entity_id
_entity_poly.type
_entity_poly.pdbx_seq_one_letter_code
_entity_poly.pdbx_strand_id
1 'polypeptide(L)'
;MKKSGFISVLLILASSLYAADSTWDGGAGDHLWSSAVNWVGDVVPPAGNRIIMNTDDYVDYDLESLTINKLITGSASPDFPGATMNFSSGSITNGSYWIVANGAGQFATLNISGSANVRSRDLNIGQAGGFGMVYVSGGQFTSTGTSGVGVGLNIPYDTGSWGKLVISDGNVVTTLLTINDIGATSYIDISGNGMLRWIGDHRTEVNGYISNGWITAEDDSATPLVLFDGGSTMVLSPNNNEFLVKAWAPFPPNGSTVPSPNVKLTWAPGAYAVKHNVYFGTDAANLALVGNQIDVNNFQLPELLFGTQYYWRVDELDNDTQVWTGDLWSFTTRGLLYIEEYETYADDAAFNAAWTASGGAAINLNIAAPFQGTKSMKLVYNNAVAPYYSEASSTNIWQKDFTAFNLKALDVWYYGNAANAAEKMYVTLSDGTNSATVQNPNNISQSATWQIWNIAVSDFKAANPSLNLTNITGLQVGMGTKSAPVAGGAGTVYIDNIRLYTQRCLNQPIADLNGDCKVNFTDFAQMSLEWLADGMWPL
;
A
#
# COMPACT_ATOMS: atom_id res chain seq x y z
N MET A 1 5.24 -63.13 -27.66
CA MET A 1 5.29 -61.68 -27.97
C MET A 1 5.64 -60.92 -26.70
N LYS A 2 6.92 -60.58 -26.52
CA LYS A 2 7.37 -59.68 -25.43
C LYS A 2 7.30 -58.25 -25.98
N LYS A 3 6.45 -57.41 -25.41
CA LYS A 3 6.36 -55.98 -25.76
C LYS A 3 7.42 -55.21 -24.96
N SER A 4 8.39 -54.66 -25.67
CA SER A 4 9.39 -53.72 -25.14
C SER A 4 8.73 -52.35 -24.98
N GLY A 5 8.67 -51.83 -23.75
CA GLY A 5 8.26 -50.45 -23.49
C GLY A 5 9.48 -49.53 -23.55
N PHE A 6 9.54 -48.66 -24.54
CA PHE A 6 10.47 -47.53 -24.59
C PHE A 6 9.95 -46.43 -23.64
N ILE A 7 10.76 -46.07 -22.64
CA ILE A 7 10.55 -44.87 -21.83
C ILE A 7 11.31 -43.73 -22.53
N SER A 8 10.56 -42.80 -23.13
CA SER A 8 11.12 -41.54 -23.61
C SER A 8 11.33 -40.61 -22.41
N VAL A 9 12.58 -40.40 -22.03
CA VAL A 9 12.97 -39.36 -21.07
C VAL A 9 12.93 -38.02 -21.82
N LEU A 10 11.93 -37.20 -21.55
CA LEU A 10 11.87 -35.82 -22.01
C LEU A 10 12.85 -35.00 -21.17
N LEU A 11 14.06 -34.78 -21.69
CA LEU A 11 15.04 -33.87 -21.11
C LEU A 11 14.56 -32.44 -21.37
N ILE A 12 13.93 -31.81 -20.39
CA ILE A 12 13.66 -30.36 -20.43
C ILE A 12 14.98 -29.66 -20.14
N LEU A 13 15.73 -29.35 -21.18
CA LEU A 13 16.81 -28.36 -21.13
C LEU A 13 16.16 -27.00 -20.87
N ALA A 14 16.12 -26.58 -19.60
CA ALA A 14 15.89 -25.19 -19.27
C ALA A 14 17.12 -24.39 -19.73
N SER A 15 17.13 -23.95 -20.98
CA SER A 15 18.04 -22.90 -21.42
C SER A 15 17.66 -21.64 -20.65
N SER A 16 18.53 -21.16 -19.77
CA SER A 16 18.48 -19.79 -19.30
C SER A 16 18.52 -18.88 -20.52
N LEU A 17 17.36 -18.35 -20.94
CA LEU A 17 17.29 -17.30 -21.95
C LEU A 17 18.07 -16.11 -21.38
N TYR A 18 19.29 -15.92 -21.87
CA TYR A 18 20.03 -14.69 -21.61
C TYR A 18 19.21 -13.53 -22.18
N ALA A 19 19.12 -12.43 -21.44
CA ALA A 19 18.52 -11.21 -21.96
C ALA A 19 19.26 -10.82 -23.26
N ALA A 20 18.50 -10.51 -24.31
CA ALA A 20 19.07 -10.03 -25.56
C ALA A 20 19.66 -8.63 -25.38
N ASP A 21 20.69 -8.32 -26.17
CA ASP A 21 21.33 -7.02 -26.16
C ASP A 21 20.62 -6.07 -27.11
N SER A 22 20.41 -4.84 -26.64
CA SER A 22 20.08 -3.68 -27.47
C SER A 22 21.15 -2.63 -27.26
N THR A 23 21.84 -2.29 -28.34
CA THR A 23 22.96 -1.36 -28.33
C THR A 23 22.54 -0.06 -29.00
N TRP A 24 22.78 1.06 -28.34
CA TRP A 24 22.57 2.38 -28.90
C TRP A 24 23.63 2.68 -29.96
N ASP A 25 23.23 3.18 -31.11
CA ASP A 25 24.13 3.64 -32.16
C ASP A 25 23.87 5.08 -32.64
N GLY A 26 22.79 5.72 -32.18
CA GLY A 26 22.46 7.11 -32.49
C GLY A 26 22.19 7.38 -33.97
N GLY A 27 21.84 6.36 -34.76
CA GLY A 27 21.72 6.46 -36.21
C GLY A 27 20.72 7.51 -36.74
N ALA A 28 19.72 7.92 -35.95
CA ALA A 28 18.77 8.97 -36.33
C ALA A 28 19.28 10.39 -36.03
N GLY A 29 20.17 10.53 -35.05
CA GLY A 29 20.69 11.82 -34.57
C GLY A 29 19.66 12.69 -33.84
N ASP A 30 18.51 12.15 -33.46
CA ASP A 30 17.46 12.86 -32.70
C ASP A 30 17.53 12.62 -31.19
N HIS A 31 18.43 11.73 -30.75
CA HIS A 31 18.67 11.35 -29.35
C HIS A 31 17.50 10.64 -28.64
N LEU A 32 16.39 10.33 -29.33
CA LEU A 32 15.20 9.78 -28.68
C LEU A 32 15.28 8.27 -28.51
N TRP A 33 14.99 7.77 -27.30
CA TRP A 33 14.93 6.33 -27.02
C TRP A 33 13.91 5.62 -27.93
N SER A 34 12.76 6.24 -28.19
CA SER A 34 11.68 5.68 -29.01
C SER A 34 12.00 5.59 -30.51
N SER A 35 13.05 6.27 -30.98
CA SER A 35 13.46 6.25 -32.39
C SER A 35 14.22 4.97 -32.71
N ALA A 36 13.57 4.06 -33.44
CA ALA A 36 14.11 2.75 -33.77
C ALA A 36 15.49 2.82 -34.46
N VAL A 37 15.71 3.85 -35.29
CA VAL A 37 16.94 4.09 -36.05
C VAL A 37 18.15 4.46 -35.16
N ASN A 38 17.95 4.76 -33.86
CA ASN A 38 19.04 4.95 -32.90
C ASN A 38 19.54 3.65 -32.25
N TRP A 39 19.00 2.51 -32.67
CA TRP A 39 19.35 1.21 -32.11
C TRP A 39 19.92 0.33 -33.19
N VAL A 40 20.97 -0.43 -32.84
CA VAL A 40 21.56 -1.42 -33.73
C VAL A 40 20.49 -2.40 -34.21
N GLY A 41 20.27 -2.43 -35.52
CA GLY A 41 19.24 -3.25 -36.17
C GLY A 41 17.90 -2.54 -36.39
N ASP A 42 17.83 -1.23 -36.14
CA ASP A 42 16.67 -0.36 -36.33
C ASP A 42 15.42 -0.81 -35.56
N VAL A 43 15.59 -1.26 -34.30
CA VAL A 43 14.52 -1.79 -33.45
C VAL A 43 14.63 -1.24 -32.03
N VAL A 44 13.57 -0.61 -31.56
CA VAL A 44 13.44 -0.12 -30.16
C VAL A 44 13.54 -1.29 -29.18
N PRO A 45 14.29 -1.17 -28.08
CA PRO A 45 14.48 -2.24 -27.12
C PRO A 45 13.16 -2.71 -26.49
N PRO A 46 12.82 -4.01 -26.57
CA PRO A 46 11.71 -4.56 -25.84
C PRO A 46 12.02 -4.70 -24.34
N ALA A 47 10.97 -4.94 -23.55
CA ALA A 47 11.11 -5.22 -22.12
C ALA A 47 11.99 -6.45 -21.86
N GLY A 48 12.79 -6.39 -20.80
CA GLY A 48 13.69 -7.48 -20.38
C GLY A 48 15.04 -7.51 -21.10
N ASN A 49 15.30 -6.65 -22.08
CA ASN A 49 16.60 -6.58 -22.74
C ASN A 49 17.69 -6.00 -21.83
N ARG A 50 18.95 -6.30 -22.18
CA ARG A 50 20.12 -5.58 -21.69
C ARG A 50 20.40 -4.43 -22.63
N ILE A 51 20.53 -3.25 -22.06
CA ILE A 51 20.80 -2.01 -22.79
C ILE A 51 22.28 -1.67 -22.65
N ILE A 52 22.93 -1.36 -23.77
CA ILE A 52 24.34 -1.00 -23.84
C ILE A 52 24.47 0.32 -24.58
N MET A 53 25.01 1.33 -23.91
CA MET A 53 25.37 2.61 -24.51
C MET A 53 26.89 2.72 -24.50
N ASN A 54 27.50 2.50 -25.64
CA ASN A 54 28.95 2.49 -25.84
C ASN A 54 29.36 3.46 -26.96
N THR A 55 28.60 4.54 -27.12
CA THR A 55 28.83 5.62 -28.10
C THR A 55 28.94 6.94 -27.35
N ASP A 56 29.74 7.86 -27.89
CA ASP A 56 29.82 9.25 -27.41
C ASP A 56 28.59 10.04 -27.84
N ASP A 57 27.47 9.81 -27.14
CA ASP A 57 26.17 10.34 -27.50
C ASP A 57 25.28 10.64 -26.29
N TYR A 58 24.18 11.35 -26.55
CA TYR A 58 23.13 11.72 -25.62
C TYR A 58 21.87 10.90 -25.93
N VAL A 59 21.23 10.39 -24.87
CA VAL A 59 19.99 9.62 -24.97
C VAL A 59 18.92 10.25 -24.09
N ASP A 60 17.86 10.72 -24.70
CA ASP A 60 16.66 11.21 -24.04
C ASP A 60 15.62 10.09 -23.96
N TYR A 61 15.32 9.67 -22.73
CA TYR A 61 14.26 8.69 -22.49
C TYR A 61 12.89 9.35 -22.58
N ASP A 62 12.08 8.93 -23.56
CA ASP A 62 10.80 9.54 -23.93
C ASP A 62 9.61 8.57 -23.86
N LEU A 63 9.78 7.42 -23.21
CA LEU A 63 8.71 6.43 -23.03
C LEU A 63 7.96 6.63 -21.70
N GLU A 64 6.67 6.25 -21.69
CA GLU A 64 5.86 6.29 -20.46
C GLU A 64 6.37 5.30 -19.40
N SER A 65 6.62 4.04 -19.79
CA SER A 65 7.20 3.03 -18.91
C SER A 65 7.96 1.95 -19.67
N LEU A 66 9.06 1.46 -19.09
CA LEU A 66 9.81 0.30 -19.59
C LEU A 66 10.45 -0.48 -18.44
N THR A 67 10.45 -1.81 -18.55
CA THR A 67 11.24 -2.67 -17.65
C THR A 67 12.35 -3.35 -18.44
N ILE A 68 13.60 -3.12 -18.06
CA ILE A 68 14.80 -3.71 -18.67
C ILE A 68 15.50 -4.63 -17.67
N ASN A 69 16.39 -5.49 -18.16
CA ASN A 69 17.14 -6.40 -17.28
C ASN A 69 18.44 -5.79 -16.76
N LYS A 70 19.21 -5.14 -17.63
CA LYS A 70 20.51 -4.54 -17.28
C LYS A 70 20.72 -3.28 -18.12
N LEU A 71 21.40 -2.29 -17.56
CA LEU A 71 21.79 -1.07 -18.27
C LEU A 71 23.28 -0.77 -18.06
N ILE A 72 23.99 -0.42 -19.12
CA ILE A 72 25.38 0.01 -19.05
C ILE A 72 25.49 1.30 -19.85
N THR A 73 25.82 2.39 -19.17
CA THR A 73 26.04 3.71 -19.77
C THR A 73 27.54 4.01 -19.69
N GLY A 74 28.23 4.01 -20.83
CA GLY A 74 29.69 4.10 -20.91
C GLY A 74 30.35 2.76 -20.58
N SER A 75 31.00 2.12 -21.55
CA SER A 75 31.57 0.78 -21.42
C SER A 75 32.89 0.67 -22.18
N ALA A 76 33.89 0.02 -21.58
CA ALA A 76 35.28 -0.21 -22.01
C ALA A 76 35.51 -0.34 -23.52
N SER A 77 35.37 0.77 -24.23
CA SER A 77 35.69 0.96 -25.64
C SER A 77 36.54 2.21 -25.72
N PRO A 78 37.81 2.12 -26.18
CA PRO A 78 38.69 3.28 -26.26
C PRO A 78 38.19 4.35 -27.24
N ASP A 79 37.26 3.98 -28.13
CA ASP A 79 36.76 4.84 -29.21
C ASP A 79 35.63 5.78 -28.75
N PHE A 80 35.01 5.54 -27.59
CA PHE A 80 33.79 6.24 -27.16
C PHE A 80 33.86 6.62 -25.67
N PRO A 81 34.48 7.75 -25.32
CA PRO A 81 34.78 8.07 -23.93
C PRO A 81 33.59 8.61 -23.13
N GLY A 82 32.49 9.08 -23.75
CA GLY A 82 31.33 9.64 -23.05
C GLY A 82 30.05 8.87 -23.33
N ALA A 83 29.08 8.89 -22.42
CA ALA A 83 27.68 8.55 -22.70
C ALA A 83 26.79 9.31 -21.72
N THR A 84 25.77 10.01 -22.21
CA THR A 84 24.83 10.75 -21.36
C THR A 84 23.42 10.20 -21.51
N MET A 85 22.75 9.95 -20.39
CA MET A 85 21.36 9.53 -20.37
C MET A 85 20.50 10.51 -19.58
N ASN A 86 19.42 10.98 -20.17
CA ASN A 86 18.51 11.95 -19.58
C ASN A 86 17.12 11.36 -19.36
N PHE A 87 16.58 11.61 -18.17
CA PHE A 87 15.19 11.36 -17.81
C PHE A 87 14.57 12.66 -17.30
N SER A 88 13.58 13.17 -18.02
CA SER A 88 12.80 14.36 -17.61
C SER A 88 11.36 14.00 -17.21
N SER A 89 10.88 12.84 -17.66
CA SER A 89 9.56 12.27 -17.34
C SER A 89 9.57 10.76 -17.56
N GLY A 90 8.41 10.12 -17.41
CA GLY A 90 8.26 8.67 -17.64
C GLY A 90 8.88 7.83 -16.52
N SER A 91 8.83 6.51 -16.71
CA SER A 91 9.38 5.55 -15.74
C SER A 91 10.24 4.48 -16.40
N ILE A 92 11.31 4.07 -15.72
CA ILE A 92 12.10 2.91 -16.13
C ILE A 92 12.41 2.04 -14.92
N THR A 93 12.31 0.73 -15.07
CA THR A 93 12.72 -0.24 -14.04
C THR A 93 13.79 -1.16 -14.60
N ASN A 94 14.98 -1.10 -14.02
CA ASN A 94 16.09 -2.00 -14.30
C ASN A 94 16.14 -3.13 -13.26
N GLY A 95 15.95 -4.37 -13.69
CA GLY A 95 15.86 -5.55 -12.81
C GLY A 95 17.19 -6.05 -12.24
N SER A 96 18.33 -5.52 -12.71
CA SER A 96 19.67 -5.94 -12.28
C SER A 96 20.61 -4.74 -12.11
N TYR A 97 21.84 -4.86 -12.58
CA TYR A 97 22.87 -3.83 -12.47
C TYR A 97 22.63 -2.70 -13.46
N TRP A 98 22.78 -1.47 -13.00
CA TRP A 98 23.06 -0.33 -13.84
C TRP A 98 24.47 0.14 -13.53
N ILE A 99 25.34 0.19 -14.54
CA ILE A 99 26.69 0.72 -14.40
C ILE A 99 26.79 2.05 -15.16
N VAL A 100 27.14 3.12 -14.44
CA VAL A 100 27.43 4.45 -14.98
C VAL A 100 28.95 4.60 -15.03
N ALA A 101 29.51 4.49 -16.23
CA ALA A 101 30.93 4.42 -16.56
C ALA A 101 31.61 3.12 -16.10
N ASN A 102 31.80 2.21 -17.05
CA ASN A 102 32.43 0.91 -16.85
C ASN A 102 33.76 0.79 -17.62
N GLY A 103 34.89 0.95 -16.94
CA GLY A 103 36.23 0.75 -17.49
C GLY A 103 37.12 2.00 -17.45
N ALA A 104 38.44 1.78 -17.49
CA ALA A 104 39.43 2.84 -17.42
C ALA A 104 39.27 3.87 -18.56
N GLY A 105 39.18 5.15 -18.21
CA GLY A 105 39.04 6.26 -19.17
C GLY A 105 37.64 6.42 -19.75
N GLN A 106 36.65 5.69 -19.23
CA GLN A 106 35.24 5.85 -19.60
C GLN A 106 34.58 6.90 -18.72
N PHE A 107 33.73 7.72 -19.32
CA PHE A 107 32.92 8.74 -18.66
C PHE A 107 31.45 8.49 -18.97
N ALA A 108 30.59 8.63 -17.98
CA ALA A 108 29.16 8.59 -18.23
C ALA A 108 28.40 9.46 -17.25
N THR A 109 27.32 10.06 -17.76
CA THR A 109 26.45 10.93 -16.99
C THR A 109 25.02 10.41 -17.05
N LEU A 110 24.35 10.40 -15.91
CA LEU A 110 22.91 10.16 -15.80
C LEU A 110 22.26 11.40 -15.20
N ASN A 111 21.29 11.97 -15.91
CA ASN A 111 20.49 13.09 -15.45
C ASN A 111 19.06 12.65 -15.19
N ILE A 112 18.55 12.87 -13.99
CA ILE A 112 17.18 12.62 -13.58
C ILE A 112 16.58 13.93 -13.10
N SER A 113 15.50 14.34 -13.75
CA SER A 113 14.89 15.66 -13.57
C SER A 113 13.37 15.58 -13.77
N GLY A 114 12.69 16.73 -13.57
CA GLY A 114 11.25 16.83 -13.80
C GLY A 114 10.45 15.83 -12.95
N SER A 115 9.62 15.02 -13.60
CA SER A 115 8.76 14.02 -12.95
C SER A 115 9.22 12.57 -13.18
N ALA A 116 10.44 12.36 -13.67
CA ALA A 116 10.95 11.03 -13.98
C ALA A 116 10.99 10.11 -12.75
N ASN A 117 10.64 8.83 -12.95
CA ASN A 117 10.74 7.80 -11.92
C ASN A 117 11.64 6.65 -12.39
N VAL A 118 12.88 6.67 -11.92
CA VAL A 118 13.94 5.77 -12.34
C VAL A 118 14.23 4.77 -11.24
N ARG A 119 14.13 3.48 -11.54
CA ARG A 119 14.36 2.40 -10.59
C ARG A 119 15.42 1.45 -11.10
N SER A 120 16.33 1.06 -10.23
CA SER A 120 17.29 -0.03 -10.49
C SER A 120 17.30 -1.00 -9.32
N ARG A 121 17.70 -2.25 -9.54
CA ARG A 121 18.10 -3.11 -8.43
C ARG A 121 19.38 -2.57 -7.83
N ASP A 122 20.40 -2.47 -8.67
CA ASP A 122 21.73 -1.98 -8.28
C ASP A 122 22.16 -0.83 -9.19
N LEU A 123 22.79 0.20 -8.64
CA LEU A 123 23.43 1.29 -9.36
C LEU A 123 24.87 1.42 -8.91
N ASN A 124 25.78 1.28 -9.88
CA ASN A 124 27.22 1.44 -9.70
C ASN A 124 27.64 2.71 -10.42
N ILE A 125 28.10 3.71 -9.66
CA ILE A 125 28.57 4.98 -10.23
C ILE A 125 30.09 4.95 -10.26
N GLY A 126 30.68 4.77 -11.44
CA GLY A 126 32.11 4.52 -11.60
C GLY A 126 32.49 3.09 -11.22
N GLN A 127 32.95 2.32 -12.20
CA GLN A 127 33.40 0.94 -12.03
C GLN A 127 34.62 0.65 -12.93
N ALA A 128 35.54 -0.19 -12.45
CA ALA A 128 36.73 -0.64 -13.18
C ALA A 128 37.59 0.50 -13.78
N GLY A 129 37.75 1.61 -13.06
CA GLY A 129 38.47 2.81 -13.47
C GLY A 129 37.63 3.85 -14.23
N GLY A 130 36.31 3.66 -14.28
CA GLY A 130 35.37 4.59 -14.91
C GLY A 130 35.04 5.81 -14.04
N PHE A 131 34.61 6.88 -14.71
CA PHE A 131 34.20 8.17 -14.15
C PHE A 131 32.69 8.37 -14.32
N GLY A 132 31.92 7.96 -13.33
CA GLY A 132 30.46 8.07 -13.36
C GLY A 132 29.95 9.32 -12.66
N MET A 133 28.98 10.01 -13.26
CA MET A 133 28.24 11.10 -12.62
C MET A 133 26.75 10.87 -12.70
N VAL A 134 26.05 11.13 -11.60
CA VAL A 134 24.59 11.08 -11.54
C VAL A 134 24.09 12.39 -10.95
N TYR A 135 23.19 13.05 -11.66
CA TYR A 135 22.53 14.27 -11.22
C TYR A 135 21.03 13.98 -11.04
N VAL A 136 20.51 14.31 -9.87
CA VAL A 136 19.10 14.16 -9.50
C VAL A 136 18.58 15.53 -9.10
N SER A 137 18.19 16.31 -10.11
CA SER A 137 17.70 17.71 -9.99
C SER A 137 16.18 17.82 -9.99
N GLY A 138 15.50 16.69 -9.89
CA GLY A 138 14.07 16.52 -9.82
C GLY A 138 13.74 15.02 -9.89
N GLY A 139 12.46 14.68 -9.92
CA GLY A 139 12.02 13.28 -10.02
C GLY A 139 12.51 12.39 -8.88
N GLN A 140 12.60 11.09 -9.16
CA GLN A 140 12.99 10.07 -8.20
C GLN A 140 13.94 9.05 -8.82
N PHE A 141 15.02 8.74 -8.11
CA PHE A 141 15.80 7.53 -8.30
C PHE A 141 15.57 6.56 -7.13
N THR A 142 15.38 5.27 -7.42
CA THR A 142 15.28 4.23 -6.38
C THR A 142 16.19 3.04 -6.68
N SER A 143 17.08 2.69 -5.75
CA SER A 143 17.79 1.41 -5.73
C SER A 143 17.18 0.45 -4.69
N THR A 144 17.17 -0.84 -5.00
CA THR A 144 16.32 -1.83 -4.27
C THR A 144 17.06 -3.08 -3.83
N GLY A 145 18.32 -3.23 -4.23
CA GLY A 145 19.18 -4.31 -3.82
C GLY A 145 19.44 -4.26 -2.31
N THR A 146 19.28 -5.40 -1.63
CA THR A 146 19.29 -5.46 -0.16
C THR A 146 20.55 -6.09 0.45
N SER A 147 21.26 -6.96 -0.28
CA SER A 147 22.42 -7.66 0.27
C SER A 147 23.37 -8.19 -0.81
N GLY A 148 24.66 -8.20 -0.50
CA GLY A 148 25.73 -8.66 -1.38
C GLY A 148 26.71 -7.54 -1.76
N VAL A 149 27.90 -7.92 -2.21
CA VAL A 149 28.88 -6.95 -2.72
C VAL A 149 28.36 -6.37 -4.03
N GLY A 150 28.35 -5.04 -4.14
CA GLY A 150 27.90 -4.37 -5.37
C GLY A 150 26.39 -4.30 -5.53
N VAL A 151 25.63 -4.44 -4.44
CA VAL A 151 24.18 -4.46 -4.43
C VAL A 151 23.66 -3.13 -3.83
N GLY A 152 22.55 -2.61 -4.35
CA GLY A 152 22.04 -1.29 -3.96
C GLY A 152 22.75 -0.14 -4.67
N LEU A 153 23.09 0.92 -3.94
CA LEU A 153 23.77 2.11 -4.47
C LEU A 153 25.26 2.09 -4.09
N ASN A 154 26.16 2.05 -5.08
CA ASN A 154 27.60 1.95 -4.88
C ASN A 154 28.34 3.14 -5.52
N ILE A 155 29.10 3.90 -4.72
CA ILE A 155 29.75 5.16 -5.16
C ILE A 155 31.16 5.33 -4.54
N PRO A 156 32.25 5.21 -5.30
CA PRO A 156 32.32 4.40 -6.50
C PRO A 156 32.12 2.91 -6.16
N TYR A 157 31.98 2.09 -7.20
CA TYR A 157 31.85 0.65 -7.02
C TYR A 157 33.11 -0.01 -6.46
N ASP A 158 34.29 0.38 -6.94
CA ASP A 158 35.58 -0.20 -6.55
C ASP A 158 36.64 0.88 -6.36
N THR A 159 37.74 0.51 -5.69
CA THR A 159 38.89 1.39 -5.48
C THR A 159 39.56 1.69 -6.82
N GLY A 160 39.83 2.98 -7.11
CA GLY A 160 40.45 3.42 -8.35
C GLY A 160 39.46 3.83 -9.45
N SER A 161 38.15 3.66 -9.22
CA SER A 161 37.10 4.32 -9.99
C SER A 161 36.72 5.66 -9.36
N TRP A 162 36.03 6.51 -10.12
CA TRP A 162 35.47 7.75 -9.61
C TRP A 162 33.97 7.80 -9.85
N GLY A 163 33.21 8.14 -8.81
CA GLY A 163 31.76 8.24 -8.87
C GLY A 163 31.27 9.47 -8.13
N LYS A 164 30.33 10.22 -8.69
CA LYS A 164 29.68 11.33 -7.99
C LYS A 164 28.17 11.27 -8.15
N LEU A 165 27.44 11.49 -7.07
CA LEU A 165 26.00 11.69 -7.02
C LEU A 165 25.70 13.09 -6.51
N VAL A 166 24.96 13.87 -7.28
CA VAL A 166 24.51 15.21 -6.89
C VAL A 166 22.99 15.20 -6.82
N ILE A 167 22.44 15.65 -5.69
CA ILE A 167 21.00 15.69 -5.43
C ILE A 167 20.62 17.13 -5.09
N SER A 168 20.09 17.89 -6.05
CA SER A 168 19.79 19.32 -5.83
C SER A 168 18.33 19.60 -5.52
N ASP A 169 17.39 18.84 -6.08
CA ASP A 169 15.94 19.01 -5.84
C ASP A 169 15.13 17.73 -6.06
N GLY A 170 15.80 16.62 -6.39
CA GLY A 170 15.14 15.33 -6.56
C GLY A 170 15.36 14.39 -5.38
N ASN A 171 14.84 13.17 -5.52
CA ASN A 171 14.79 12.20 -4.44
C ASN A 171 15.57 10.94 -4.79
N VAL A 172 16.53 10.56 -3.95
CA VAL A 172 17.24 9.29 -4.05
C VAL A 172 16.83 8.39 -2.90
N VAL A 173 16.29 7.21 -3.22
CA VAL A 173 15.93 6.19 -2.23
C VAL A 173 16.83 4.97 -2.42
N THR A 174 17.38 4.46 -1.33
CA THR A 174 18.20 3.24 -1.35
C THR A 174 17.93 2.34 -0.16
N THR A 175 17.99 1.04 -0.39
CA THR A 175 18.01 0.00 0.65
C THR A 175 19.41 -0.31 1.17
N LEU A 176 20.45 -0.01 0.39
CA LEU A 176 21.84 -0.27 0.75
C LEU A 176 22.74 0.78 0.07
N LEU A 177 23.55 1.49 0.85
CA LEU A 177 24.54 2.43 0.35
C LEU A 177 25.94 1.93 0.71
N THR A 178 26.83 1.89 -0.29
CA THR A 178 28.25 1.59 -0.09
C THR A 178 29.11 2.65 -0.77
N ILE A 179 30.07 3.21 -0.02
CA ILE A 179 31.12 4.09 -0.54
C ILE A 179 32.46 3.36 -0.38
N ASN A 180 33.11 3.01 -1.51
CA ASN A 180 34.25 2.07 -1.52
C ASN A 180 35.63 2.73 -1.65
N ASP A 181 35.71 4.03 -1.89
CA ASP A 181 37.00 4.70 -2.12
C ASP A 181 37.52 5.42 -0.86
N ILE A 182 38.83 5.36 -0.67
CA ILE A 182 39.58 5.79 0.52
C ILE A 182 40.38 7.07 0.26
N GLY A 183 40.20 7.72 -0.89
CA GLY A 183 41.06 8.83 -1.34
C GLY A 183 40.38 10.12 -1.81
N ALA A 184 39.13 10.10 -2.28
CA ALA A 184 38.44 11.32 -2.74
C ALA A 184 37.58 11.96 -1.64
N THR A 185 37.37 13.27 -1.79
CA THR A 185 36.46 14.07 -0.95
C THR A 185 35.24 14.43 -1.79
N SER A 186 34.04 14.23 -1.24
CA SER A 186 32.71 14.45 -1.84
C SER A 186 32.31 13.48 -2.96
N TYR A 187 31.69 12.36 -2.57
CA TYR A 187 31.03 11.41 -3.49
C TYR A 187 29.54 11.70 -3.64
N ILE A 188 28.90 12.24 -2.60
CA ILE A 188 27.50 12.65 -2.60
C ILE A 188 27.43 14.10 -2.14
N ASP A 189 26.85 14.97 -2.97
CA ASP A 189 26.53 16.34 -2.58
C ASP A 189 25.00 16.55 -2.64
N ILE A 190 24.45 17.14 -1.58
CA ILE A 190 23.02 17.42 -1.46
C ILE A 190 22.80 18.93 -1.32
N SER A 191 22.03 19.51 -2.22
CA SER A 191 21.68 20.93 -2.20
C SER A 191 20.17 21.13 -2.30
N GLY A 192 19.71 22.38 -2.16
CA GLY A 192 18.32 22.76 -2.41
C GLY A 192 17.30 21.90 -1.66
N ASN A 193 16.29 21.39 -2.37
CA ASN A 193 15.31 20.47 -1.79
C ASN A 193 15.69 18.99 -1.97
N GLY A 194 16.92 18.71 -2.41
CA GLY A 194 17.42 17.36 -2.61
C GLY A 194 17.39 16.51 -1.34
N MET A 195 17.12 15.21 -1.52
CA MET A 195 17.08 14.24 -0.44
C MET A 195 17.69 12.90 -0.82
N LEU A 196 18.56 12.39 0.05
CA LEU A 196 18.93 10.98 0.10
C LEU A 196 18.17 10.31 1.24
N ARG A 197 17.45 9.24 0.94
CA ARG A 197 16.71 8.41 1.89
C ARG A 197 17.27 6.99 1.88
N TRP A 198 17.87 6.58 2.99
CA TRP A 198 18.37 5.23 3.21
C TRP A 198 17.41 4.48 4.14
N ILE A 199 16.75 3.45 3.62
CA ILE A 199 15.81 2.61 4.39
C ILE A 199 16.56 1.95 5.55
N GLY A 200 16.05 2.13 6.78
CA GLY A 200 16.69 1.68 8.02
C GLY A 200 17.29 2.82 8.87
N ASP A 201 17.70 2.52 10.10
CA ASP A 201 18.46 3.44 10.95
C ASP A 201 19.96 3.27 10.68
N HIS A 202 20.49 4.15 9.84
CA HIS A 202 21.87 4.21 9.36
C HIS A 202 22.54 5.53 9.74
N ARG A 203 22.02 6.22 10.76
CA ARG A 203 22.55 7.52 11.20
C ARG A 203 24.02 7.42 11.60
N THR A 204 24.46 6.31 12.16
CA THR A 204 25.86 6.11 12.57
C THR A 204 26.77 6.08 11.34
N GLU A 205 26.40 5.29 10.35
CA GLU A 205 27.13 5.11 9.09
C GLU A 205 27.16 6.41 8.28
N VAL A 206 26.01 7.07 8.13
CA VAL A 206 25.89 8.36 7.44
C VAL A 206 26.76 9.42 8.12
N ASN A 207 26.71 9.54 9.45
CA ASN A 207 27.56 10.50 10.16
C ASN A 207 29.05 10.16 9.99
N GLY A 208 29.41 8.88 9.92
CA GLY A 208 30.76 8.44 9.55
C GLY A 208 31.17 8.94 8.16
N TYR A 209 30.31 8.77 7.15
CA TYR A 209 30.55 9.25 5.79
C TYR A 209 30.65 10.79 5.73
N ILE A 210 29.80 11.52 6.44
CA ILE A 210 29.89 12.99 6.56
C ILE A 210 31.23 13.39 7.20
N SER A 211 31.64 12.74 8.28
CA SER A 211 32.90 13.06 8.96
C SER A 211 34.15 12.81 8.10
N ASN A 212 34.07 11.86 7.17
CA ASN A 212 35.11 11.59 6.18
C ASN A 212 35.06 12.55 4.98
N GLY A 213 34.05 13.45 4.93
CA GLY A 213 33.82 14.35 3.80
C GLY A 213 33.28 13.64 2.55
N TRP A 214 32.73 12.42 2.69
CA TRP A 214 32.19 11.65 1.56
C TRP A 214 30.77 12.05 1.18
N ILE A 215 30.02 12.56 2.15
CA ILE A 215 28.73 13.19 1.95
C ILE A 215 28.81 14.63 2.43
N THR A 216 28.49 15.56 1.55
CA THR A 216 28.52 17.00 1.78
C THR A 216 27.21 17.64 1.34
N ALA A 217 27.06 18.93 1.62
CA ALA A 217 25.92 19.69 1.16
C ALA A 217 26.35 21.04 0.58
N GLU A 218 25.49 21.61 -0.27
CA GLU A 218 25.63 22.94 -0.85
C GLU A 218 26.97 23.12 -1.59
N ASP A 219 27.27 22.20 -2.52
CA ASP A 219 28.53 22.19 -3.28
C ASP A 219 29.75 22.19 -2.36
N ASP A 220 29.77 21.23 -1.43
CA ASP A 220 30.81 21.04 -0.44
C ASP A 220 30.97 22.18 0.60
N SER A 221 30.08 23.18 0.60
CA SER A 221 30.17 24.33 1.49
C SER A 221 29.49 24.15 2.85
N ALA A 222 28.69 23.10 3.03
CA ALA A 222 27.90 22.86 4.22
C ALA A 222 27.89 21.39 4.68
N THR A 223 27.52 21.19 5.94
CA THR A 223 27.30 19.84 6.52
C THR A 223 25.84 19.45 6.33
N PRO A 224 25.53 18.27 5.76
CA PRO A 224 24.15 17.80 5.61
C PRO A 224 23.43 17.62 6.94
N LEU A 225 22.11 17.80 6.93
CA LEU A 225 21.24 17.43 8.04
C LEU A 225 20.89 15.95 7.96
N VAL A 226 21.03 15.23 9.10
CA VAL A 226 20.70 13.80 9.20
C VAL A 226 19.51 13.60 10.13
N LEU A 227 18.42 13.03 9.59
CA LEU A 227 17.16 12.76 10.32
C LEU A 227 16.78 11.27 10.26
N PHE A 228 15.84 10.86 11.12
CA PHE A 228 15.27 9.51 11.10
C PHE A 228 13.75 9.56 11.36
N ASP A 229 12.92 9.02 10.45
CA ASP A 229 11.44 9.00 10.58
C ASP A 229 10.86 7.77 11.26
N GLY A 230 11.70 6.90 11.82
CA GLY A 230 11.23 5.61 12.35
C GLY A 230 11.29 4.47 11.34
N GLY A 231 11.55 4.73 10.06
CA GLY A 231 11.74 3.70 9.03
C GLY A 231 12.96 3.91 8.13
N SER A 232 13.45 5.14 7.99
CA SER A 232 14.55 5.52 7.10
C SER A 232 15.40 6.64 7.69
N THR A 233 16.69 6.59 7.39
CA THR A 233 17.62 7.70 7.60
C THR A 233 17.56 8.63 6.41
N MET A 234 17.39 9.92 6.68
CA MET A 234 17.32 10.96 5.66
C MET A 234 18.55 11.85 5.75
N VAL A 235 19.12 12.18 4.61
CA VAL A 235 20.22 13.14 4.47
C VAL A 235 19.74 14.25 3.55
N LEU A 236 19.82 15.47 4.05
CA LEU A 236 19.22 16.65 3.44
C LEU A 236 20.24 17.78 3.40
N SER A 237 20.04 18.72 2.47
CA SER A 237 20.68 20.02 2.58
C SER A 237 20.27 20.71 3.90
N PRO A 238 21.20 21.39 4.60
CA PRO A 238 20.86 22.25 5.74
C PRO A 238 20.09 23.52 5.34
N ASN A 239 19.92 23.78 4.03
CA ASN A 239 19.09 24.83 3.47
C ASN A 239 17.75 24.30 2.92
N ASN A 240 17.44 23.01 3.10
CA ASN A 240 16.18 22.42 2.65
C ASN A 240 14.99 23.01 3.43
N ASN A 241 14.30 23.97 2.81
CA ASN A 241 13.26 24.75 3.46
C ASN A 241 11.99 23.96 3.80
N GLU A 242 11.75 22.81 3.18
CA GLU A 242 10.52 22.04 3.44
C GLU A 242 10.63 21.19 4.71
N PHE A 243 11.78 20.55 4.94
CA PHE A 243 11.98 19.64 6.08
C PHE A 243 12.57 20.30 7.34
N LEU A 244 13.19 21.47 7.22
CA LEU A 244 13.75 22.18 8.38
C LEU A 244 12.70 22.75 9.31
N VAL A 245 11.51 23.04 8.79
CA VAL A 245 10.55 23.90 9.50
C VAL A 245 9.16 23.30 9.64
N LYS A 246 8.78 22.32 8.80
CA LYS A 246 7.44 21.72 8.86
C LYS A 246 7.47 20.36 9.57
N ALA A 247 6.31 19.99 10.12
CA ALA A 247 6.05 18.64 10.59
C ALA A 247 6.14 17.66 9.41
N TRP A 248 6.64 16.45 9.67
CA TRP A 248 6.82 15.42 8.66
C TRP A 248 6.57 14.02 9.23
N ALA A 249 6.63 13.00 8.38
CA ALA A 249 6.41 11.59 8.75
C ALA A 249 5.12 11.34 9.57
N PRO A 250 3.94 11.68 9.03
CA PRO A 250 2.67 11.51 9.73
C PRO A 250 2.34 10.05 10.01
N PHE A 251 1.76 9.80 11.19
CA PHE A 251 0.99 8.61 11.50
C PHE A 251 -0.40 9.00 12.02
N PRO A 252 -1.50 8.45 11.48
CA PRO A 252 -1.56 7.53 10.34
C PRO A 252 -0.90 8.09 9.08
N PRO A 253 -0.26 7.26 8.23
CA PRO A 253 0.36 7.75 7.00
C PRO A 253 -0.65 8.47 6.12
N ASN A 254 -0.19 9.51 5.40
CA ASN A 254 -1.05 10.27 4.51
C ASN A 254 -1.75 9.36 3.48
N GLY A 255 -3.08 9.47 3.35
CA GLY A 255 -3.92 8.66 2.48
C GLY A 255 -4.21 7.24 2.98
N SER A 256 -3.79 6.88 4.20
CA SER A 256 -3.95 5.50 4.70
C SER A 256 -5.39 5.17 5.14
N THR A 257 -5.70 3.88 5.24
CA THR A 257 -6.92 3.39 5.90
C THR A 257 -6.57 2.81 7.28
N VAL A 258 -7.25 3.27 8.32
CA VAL A 258 -7.04 2.80 9.70
C VAL A 258 -8.16 1.87 10.15
N PRO A 259 -7.85 0.75 10.82
CA PRO A 259 -8.85 -0.25 11.21
C PRO A 259 -9.72 0.18 12.41
N SER A 260 -9.28 1.20 13.15
CA SER A 260 -9.88 1.63 14.41
C SER A 260 -10.27 3.11 14.34
N PRO A 261 -11.40 3.52 14.94
CA PRO A 261 -11.79 4.92 15.08
C PRO A 261 -11.11 5.58 16.29
N ASN A 262 -10.44 4.81 17.14
CA ASN A 262 -9.54 5.31 18.17
C ASN A 262 -8.16 5.52 17.54
N VAL A 263 -7.89 6.75 17.14
CA VAL A 263 -6.69 7.15 16.41
C VAL A 263 -5.85 8.10 17.25
N LYS A 264 -4.56 7.78 17.36
CA LYS A 264 -3.55 8.67 17.91
C LYS A 264 -2.69 9.16 16.76
N LEU A 265 -2.66 10.48 16.57
CA LEU A 265 -1.78 11.14 15.63
C LEU A 265 -0.36 11.19 16.19
N THR A 266 0.64 10.93 15.36
CA THR A 266 2.06 11.21 15.67
C THR A 266 2.75 11.78 14.44
N TRP A 267 3.77 12.60 14.64
CA TRP A 267 4.59 13.17 13.56
C TRP A 267 6.03 13.29 14.05
N ALA A 268 6.94 13.51 13.11
CA ALA A 268 8.27 14.00 13.41
C ALA A 268 8.25 15.54 13.33
N PRO A 269 8.83 16.24 14.31
CA PRO A 269 8.82 17.70 14.33
C PRO A 269 9.80 18.26 13.29
N GLY A 270 9.53 19.49 12.82
CA GLY A 270 10.53 20.28 12.10
C GLY A 270 11.78 20.52 12.95
N ALA A 271 12.95 20.72 12.33
CA ALA A 271 14.23 20.83 13.03
C ALA A 271 14.30 21.96 14.07
N TYR A 272 13.56 23.05 13.85
CA TYR A 272 13.47 24.20 14.77
C TYR A 272 12.20 24.21 15.63
N ALA A 273 11.33 23.20 15.49
CA ALA A 273 10.08 23.16 16.20
C ALA A 273 10.27 22.85 17.69
N VAL A 274 9.61 23.65 18.52
CA VAL A 274 9.54 23.49 19.98
C VAL A 274 8.10 23.22 20.42
N LYS A 275 7.11 23.73 19.68
CA LYS A 275 5.69 23.48 19.93
C LYS A 275 4.93 23.25 18.64
N HIS A 276 3.71 22.73 18.78
CA HIS A 276 2.87 22.31 17.66
C HIS A 276 1.45 22.84 17.82
N ASN A 277 0.87 23.30 16.71
CA ASN A 277 -0.57 23.49 16.57
C ASN A 277 -1.13 22.37 15.69
N VAL A 278 -2.03 21.56 16.23
CA VAL A 278 -2.62 20.41 15.52
C VAL A 278 -4.02 20.79 15.05
N TYR A 279 -4.26 20.61 13.76
CA TYR A 279 -5.54 20.87 13.12
C TYR A 279 -6.15 19.56 12.62
N PHE A 280 -7.47 19.41 12.76
CA PHE A 280 -8.18 18.18 12.41
C PHE A 280 -9.62 18.48 11.95
N GLY A 281 -10.14 17.71 10.99
CA GLY A 281 -11.51 17.85 10.52
C GLY A 281 -11.86 16.87 9.39
N THR A 282 -13.09 16.96 8.88
CA THR A 282 -13.57 16.22 7.69
C THR A 282 -13.57 17.07 6.44
N ASP A 283 -13.31 18.38 6.56
CA ASP A 283 -13.21 19.33 5.46
C ASP A 283 -11.75 19.78 5.30
N ALA A 284 -11.12 19.39 4.19
CA ALA A 284 -9.74 19.72 3.85
C ALA A 284 -9.46 21.24 3.83
N ALA A 285 -10.47 22.06 3.52
CA ALA A 285 -10.33 23.52 3.44
C ALA A 285 -10.54 24.21 4.80
N ASN A 286 -11.16 23.53 5.77
CA ASN A 286 -11.57 24.14 7.03
C ASN A 286 -11.36 23.19 8.23
N LEU A 287 -10.11 23.09 8.67
CA LEU A 287 -9.73 22.29 9.83
C LEU A 287 -9.89 23.06 11.14
N ALA A 288 -10.37 22.38 12.19
CA ALA A 288 -10.43 22.94 13.53
C ALA A 288 -9.09 22.78 14.26
N LEU A 289 -8.65 23.80 15.00
CA LEU A 289 -7.51 23.69 15.92
C LEU A 289 -7.90 22.79 17.10
N VAL A 290 -7.29 21.61 17.19
CA VAL A 290 -7.57 20.61 18.24
C VAL A 290 -6.45 20.52 19.28
N GLY A 291 -5.21 20.82 18.90
CA GLY A 291 -4.07 20.96 19.80
C GLY A 291 -3.46 22.35 19.65
N ASN A 292 -3.30 23.10 20.74
CA ASN A 292 -2.79 24.46 20.71
C ASN A 292 -1.47 24.55 21.47
N GLN A 293 -0.38 24.83 20.76
CA GLN A 293 0.98 24.98 21.27
C GLN A 293 1.42 23.85 22.21
N ILE A 294 1.15 22.59 21.82
CA ILE A 294 1.58 21.41 22.59
C ILE A 294 3.08 21.16 22.37
N ASP A 295 3.76 20.61 23.36
CA ASP A 295 5.21 20.31 23.37
C ASP A 295 5.52 18.82 23.18
N VAL A 296 4.52 18.06 22.70
CA VAL A 296 4.62 16.63 22.41
C VAL A 296 4.27 16.36 20.96
N ASN A 297 4.98 15.41 20.33
CA ASN A 297 4.83 15.06 18.92
C ASN A 297 3.67 14.07 18.66
N ASN A 298 2.61 14.16 19.46
CA ASN A 298 1.45 13.29 19.34
C ASN A 298 0.17 13.93 19.86
N PHE A 299 -0.96 13.51 19.31
CA PHE A 299 -2.28 13.98 19.72
C PHE A 299 -3.32 12.86 19.67
N GLN A 300 -4.02 12.63 20.78
CA GLN A 300 -5.11 11.65 20.83
C GLN A 300 -6.39 12.29 20.30
N LEU A 301 -6.94 11.75 19.22
CA LEU A 301 -8.20 12.23 18.67
C LEU A 301 -9.39 11.76 19.52
N PRO A 302 -10.51 12.50 19.49
CA PRO A 302 -11.78 11.97 19.97
C PRO A 302 -12.18 10.74 19.15
N GLU A 303 -13.17 10.00 19.64
CA GLU A 303 -13.70 8.85 18.92
C GLU A 303 -14.24 9.27 17.54
N LEU A 304 -13.71 8.62 16.49
CA LEU A 304 -14.01 8.96 15.11
C LEU A 304 -15.19 8.12 14.58
N LEU A 305 -15.80 8.61 13.50
CA LEU A 305 -16.77 7.82 12.73
C LEU A 305 -16.02 6.83 11.85
N PHE A 306 -16.57 5.64 11.67
CA PHE A 306 -16.06 4.64 10.71
C PHE A 306 -16.38 5.02 9.27
N GLY A 307 -15.61 4.52 8.31
CA GLY A 307 -15.81 4.77 6.88
C GLY A 307 -15.63 6.23 6.48
N THR A 308 -15.05 7.05 7.35
CA THR A 308 -15.01 8.51 7.20
C THR A 308 -13.58 8.94 6.93
N GLN A 309 -13.40 9.77 5.90
CA GLN A 309 -12.13 10.39 5.63
C GLN A 309 -11.94 11.63 6.50
N TYR A 310 -10.77 11.72 7.11
CA TYR A 310 -10.36 12.82 7.96
C TYR A 310 -9.09 13.44 7.40
N TYR A 311 -8.96 14.75 7.63
CA TYR A 311 -7.84 15.57 7.25
C TYR A 311 -7.22 16.17 8.50
N TRP A 312 -5.91 16.32 8.48
CA TRP A 312 -5.17 16.88 9.59
C TRP A 312 -3.87 17.53 9.13
N ARG A 313 -3.38 18.45 9.94
CA ARG A 313 -2.16 19.23 9.68
C ARG A 313 -1.52 19.57 11.01
N VAL A 314 -0.20 19.71 11.01
CA VAL A 314 0.55 20.22 12.16
C VAL A 314 1.34 21.45 11.74
N ASP A 315 1.01 22.60 12.33
CA ASP A 315 1.82 23.81 12.18
C ASP A 315 2.87 23.84 13.27
N GLU A 316 4.13 24.04 12.88
CA GLU A 316 5.28 24.04 13.77
C GLU A 316 5.56 25.44 14.31
N LEU A 317 6.02 25.52 15.56
CA LEU A 317 6.36 26.77 16.23
C LEU A 317 7.72 26.69 16.90
N ASP A 318 8.51 27.75 16.78
CA ASP A 318 9.74 27.92 17.56
C ASP A 318 9.50 28.63 18.91
N ASN A 319 10.59 28.94 19.61
CA ASN A 319 10.56 29.70 20.87
C ASN A 319 10.19 31.18 20.70
N ASP A 320 10.34 31.73 19.49
CA ASP A 320 10.22 33.16 19.19
C ASP A 320 8.90 33.50 18.46
N THR A 321 7.95 32.55 18.43
CA THR A 321 6.58 32.65 17.88
C THR A 321 6.46 32.57 16.36
N GLN A 322 7.52 32.21 15.64
CA GLN A 322 7.41 31.90 14.22
C GLN A 322 6.52 30.67 14.03
N VAL A 323 5.60 30.73 13.07
CA VAL A 323 4.72 29.61 12.72
C VAL A 323 5.05 29.15 11.31
N TRP A 324 5.25 27.85 11.14
CA TRP A 324 5.41 27.19 9.85
C TRP A 324 4.24 26.26 9.61
N THR A 325 3.40 26.64 8.64
CA THR A 325 2.25 25.84 8.25
C THR A 325 2.69 24.50 7.66
N GLY A 326 2.23 23.40 8.25
CA GLY A 326 2.57 22.05 7.78
C GLY A 326 1.83 21.66 6.51
N ASP A 327 2.13 20.47 6.00
CA ASP A 327 1.42 19.90 4.86
C ASP A 327 0.09 19.26 5.30
N LEU A 328 -0.89 19.27 4.40
CA LEU A 328 -2.19 18.66 4.65
C LEU A 328 -2.11 17.14 4.47
N TRP A 329 -2.43 16.40 5.53
CA TRP A 329 -2.50 14.94 5.52
C TRP A 329 -3.92 14.43 5.68
N SER A 330 -4.14 13.17 5.29
CA SER A 330 -5.44 12.51 5.36
C SER A 330 -5.33 11.06 5.80
N PHE A 331 -6.41 10.50 6.34
CA PHE A 331 -6.61 9.06 6.51
C PHE A 331 -8.11 8.74 6.52
N THR A 332 -8.47 7.48 6.30
CA THR A 332 -9.86 7.00 6.30
C THR A 332 -10.04 5.91 7.35
N THR A 333 -11.03 6.05 8.22
CA THR A 333 -11.39 4.96 9.15
C THR A 333 -12.12 3.84 8.39
N ARG A 334 -11.91 2.57 8.75
CA ARG A 334 -12.50 1.44 8.03
C ARG A 334 -14.01 1.35 8.25
N GLY A 335 -14.84 1.30 7.21
CA GLY A 335 -16.33 1.26 7.34
C GLY A 335 -16.97 -0.03 7.88
N LEU A 336 -16.22 -0.87 8.62
CA LEU A 336 -16.73 -2.16 9.11
C LEU A 336 -16.21 -2.53 10.50
N LEU A 337 -17.03 -3.24 11.24
CA LEU A 337 -16.70 -3.92 12.49
C LEU A 337 -16.93 -5.41 12.30
N TYR A 338 -16.00 -6.23 12.79
CA TYR A 338 -16.27 -7.66 12.83
C TYR A 338 -17.14 -7.97 14.06
N ILE A 339 -18.01 -8.95 13.97
CA ILE A 339 -18.66 -9.55 15.13
C ILE A 339 -18.00 -10.90 15.41
N GLU A 340 -17.70 -11.65 14.35
CA GLU A 340 -17.03 -12.94 14.42
C GLU A 340 -16.24 -13.21 13.13
N GLU A 341 -14.99 -13.64 13.30
CA GLU A 341 -14.04 -14.03 12.24
C GLU A 341 -13.48 -15.45 12.47
N TYR A 342 -13.78 -16.08 13.60
CA TYR A 342 -13.34 -17.41 14.00
C TYR A 342 -11.82 -17.61 14.17
N GLU A 343 -11.00 -16.61 13.83
CA GLU A 343 -9.54 -16.71 13.85
C GLU A 343 -8.94 -16.80 15.26
N THR A 344 -9.65 -16.29 16.27
CA THR A 344 -9.19 -16.23 17.67
C THR A 344 -9.24 -17.58 18.38
N TYR A 345 -9.99 -18.56 17.86
CA TYR A 345 -10.10 -19.89 18.45
C TYR A 345 -8.90 -20.75 18.05
N ALA A 346 -8.19 -21.31 19.03
CA ALA A 346 -7.01 -22.16 18.77
C ALA A 346 -7.38 -23.50 18.13
N ASP A 347 -8.49 -24.09 18.58
CA ASP A 347 -8.97 -25.42 18.18
C ASP A 347 -10.49 -25.55 18.38
N ASP A 348 -11.05 -26.71 18.03
CA ASP A 348 -12.47 -27.02 18.18
C ASP A 348 -12.94 -26.96 19.64
N ALA A 349 -12.08 -27.24 20.63
CA ALA A 349 -12.46 -27.19 22.03
C ALA A 349 -12.66 -25.74 22.48
N ALA A 350 -11.76 -24.83 22.10
CA ALA A 350 -11.89 -23.40 22.35
C ALA A 350 -13.12 -22.82 21.65
N PHE A 351 -13.37 -23.23 20.41
CA PHE A 351 -14.57 -22.82 19.67
C PHE A 351 -15.86 -23.32 20.34
N ASN A 352 -15.94 -24.60 20.69
CA ASN A 352 -17.11 -25.20 21.34
C ASN A 352 -17.33 -24.73 22.79
N ALA A 353 -16.35 -24.06 23.41
CA ALA A 353 -16.53 -23.37 24.68
C ALA A 353 -17.22 -22.00 24.52
N ALA A 354 -17.08 -21.36 23.35
CA ALA A 354 -17.69 -20.07 23.04
C ALA A 354 -19.01 -20.20 22.25
N TRP A 355 -19.12 -21.22 21.42
CA TRP A 355 -20.27 -21.50 20.57
C TRP A 355 -20.96 -22.81 20.99
N THR A 356 -22.29 -22.77 21.07
CA THR A 356 -23.13 -23.92 21.44
C THR A 356 -24.04 -24.30 20.29
N ALA A 357 -24.01 -25.57 19.90
CA ALA A 357 -24.97 -26.16 18.97
C ALA A 357 -26.30 -26.50 19.67
N SER A 358 -27.42 -26.29 19.00
CA SER A 358 -28.75 -26.68 19.45
C SER A 358 -29.64 -27.17 18.30
N GLY A 359 -30.75 -27.83 18.64
CA GLY A 359 -31.60 -28.50 17.65
C GLY A 359 -30.88 -29.68 17.01
N GLY A 360 -30.92 -29.78 15.68
CA GLY A 360 -30.21 -30.80 14.90
C GLY A 360 -28.77 -30.44 14.53
N ALA A 361 -28.20 -29.38 15.10
CA ALA A 361 -26.87 -28.91 14.72
C ALA A 361 -25.72 -29.72 15.31
N ALA A 362 -24.65 -29.85 14.53
CA ALA A 362 -23.30 -30.08 15.03
C ALA A 362 -22.36 -29.04 14.45
N ILE A 363 -21.51 -28.44 15.29
CA ILE A 363 -20.62 -27.33 14.91
C ILE A 363 -19.17 -27.68 15.19
N ASN A 364 -18.25 -27.24 14.33
CA ASN A 364 -16.80 -27.32 14.51
C ASN A 364 -16.14 -26.18 13.72
N LEU A 365 -14.85 -25.92 13.97
CA LEU A 365 -14.04 -25.09 13.09
C LEU A 365 -13.76 -25.82 11.77
N ASN A 366 -13.69 -25.04 10.71
CA ASN A 366 -13.27 -25.45 9.39
C ASN A 366 -12.01 -24.68 9.01
N ILE A 367 -10.98 -25.41 8.59
CA ILE A 367 -9.71 -24.85 8.11
C ILE A 367 -9.53 -24.99 6.59
N ALA A 368 -10.51 -25.58 5.90
CA ALA A 368 -10.45 -25.81 4.46
C ALA A 368 -11.25 -24.75 3.72
N ALA A 369 -10.57 -23.95 2.87
CA ALA A 369 -11.19 -22.92 2.04
C ALA A 369 -12.10 -21.92 2.79
N PRO A 370 -11.64 -21.29 3.89
CA PRO A 370 -12.35 -20.17 4.51
C PRO A 370 -12.52 -19.01 3.51
N PHE A 371 -13.48 -18.12 3.73
CA PHE A 371 -13.69 -16.98 2.84
C PHE A 371 -12.53 -15.98 2.95
N GLN A 372 -12.16 -15.63 4.19
CA GLN A 372 -11.00 -14.82 4.50
C GLN A 372 -10.40 -15.30 5.82
N GLY A 373 -9.07 -15.30 5.90
CA GLY A 373 -8.36 -15.82 7.06
C GLY A 373 -8.01 -17.31 6.90
N THR A 374 -7.93 -18.01 8.01
CA THR A 374 -7.55 -19.43 8.06
C THR A 374 -8.65 -20.34 8.59
N LYS A 375 -9.73 -19.78 9.15
CA LYS A 375 -10.81 -20.53 9.80
C LYS A 375 -12.18 -20.00 9.42
N SER A 376 -13.17 -20.89 9.48
CA SER A 376 -14.60 -20.54 9.42
C SER A 376 -15.39 -21.52 10.28
N MET A 377 -16.67 -21.26 10.56
CA MET A 377 -17.53 -22.22 11.25
C MET A 377 -18.10 -23.23 10.25
N LYS A 378 -18.00 -24.53 10.55
CA LYS A 378 -18.78 -25.59 9.92
C LYS A 378 -20.03 -25.86 10.75
N LEU A 379 -21.20 -25.72 10.15
CA LEU A 379 -22.50 -26.07 10.73
C LEU A 379 -23.12 -27.21 9.93
N VAL A 380 -23.16 -28.40 10.53
CA VAL A 380 -23.93 -29.54 10.04
C VAL A 380 -25.34 -29.40 10.55
N TYR A 381 -26.34 -29.41 9.67
CA TYR A 381 -27.75 -29.31 10.06
C TYR A 381 -28.48 -30.62 9.76
N ASN A 382 -29.42 -30.98 10.64
CA ASN A 382 -30.35 -32.07 10.45
C ASN A 382 -31.75 -31.65 10.93
N ASN A 383 -32.53 -31.12 9.99
CA ASN A 383 -33.88 -30.66 10.23
C ASN A 383 -34.94 -31.72 9.89
N ALA A 384 -34.55 -32.98 9.64
CA ALA A 384 -35.49 -34.08 9.42
C ALA A 384 -36.16 -34.57 10.71
N VAL A 385 -35.61 -34.20 11.87
CA VAL A 385 -36.10 -34.60 13.20
C VAL A 385 -36.41 -33.35 14.02
N ALA A 386 -37.43 -33.45 14.89
CA ALA A 386 -37.78 -32.37 15.81
C ALA A 386 -36.54 -31.94 16.62
N PRO A 387 -36.30 -30.63 16.84
CA PRO A 387 -37.26 -29.54 16.67
C PRO A 387 -37.28 -28.91 15.26
N TYR A 388 -36.70 -29.56 14.25
CA TYR A 388 -36.71 -29.12 12.84
C TYR A 388 -35.99 -27.78 12.57
N TYR A 389 -35.02 -27.46 13.41
CA TYR A 389 -34.03 -26.42 13.16
C TYR A 389 -32.67 -26.88 13.67
N SER A 390 -31.60 -26.27 13.16
CA SER A 390 -30.22 -26.55 13.56
C SER A 390 -29.51 -25.22 13.74
N GLU A 391 -28.97 -24.94 14.93
CA GLU A 391 -28.50 -23.62 15.30
C GLU A 391 -27.14 -23.65 16.00
N ALA A 392 -26.30 -22.67 15.68
CA ALA A 392 -25.13 -22.29 16.46
C ALA A 392 -25.42 -20.98 17.19
N SER A 393 -25.05 -20.91 18.47
CA SER A 393 -25.30 -19.75 19.33
C SER A 393 -24.06 -19.36 20.13
N SER A 394 -23.84 -18.06 20.31
CA SER A 394 -22.79 -17.52 21.16
C SER A 394 -23.31 -16.32 21.95
N THR A 395 -22.89 -16.22 23.21
CA THR A 395 -23.04 -15.01 24.04
C THR A 395 -21.75 -14.21 24.15
N ASN A 396 -20.67 -14.68 23.51
CA ASN A 396 -19.36 -14.06 23.54
C ASN A 396 -19.18 -13.16 22.30
N ILE A 397 -19.99 -12.11 22.21
CA ILE A 397 -19.86 -11.08 21.17
C ILE A 397 -19.19 -9.83 21.75
N TRP A 398 -18.18 -9.33 21.03
CA TRP A 398 -17.37 -8.20 21.50
C TRP A 398 -18.00 -6.85 21.13
N GLN A 399 -18.60 -6.74 19.95
CA GLN A 399 -19.43 -5.58 19.59
C GLN A 399 -20.86 -5.78 20.10
N LYS A 400 -21.30 -4.93 21.04
CA LYS A 400 -22.63 -5.01 21.66
C LYS A 400 -23.60 -3.94 21.17
N ASP A 401 -23.11 -2.76 20.82
CA ASP A 401 -23.95 -1.69 20.30
C ASP A 401 -24.00 -1.75 18.77
N PHE A 402 -25.12 -2.23 18.24
CA PHE A 402 -25.40 -2.35 16.81
C PHE A 402 -25.98 -1.05 16.23
N THR A 403 -26.14 0.00 17.04
CA THR A 403 -26.54 1.35 16.61
C THR A 403 -25.41 2.36 16.68
N ALA A 404 -24.33 2.02 17.42
CA ALA A 404 -23.12 2.82 17.46
C ALA A 404 -22.61 3.09 16.06
N PHE A 405 -21.91 4.21 15.90
CA PHE A 405 -21.18 4.55 14.67
C PHE A 405 -22.01 4.51 13.38
N ASN A 406 -23.32 4.74 13.46
CA ASN A 406 -24.23 4.66 12.32
C ASN A 406 -24.18 3.30 11.58
N LEU A 407 -23.94 2.21 12.30
CA LEU A 407 -24.04 0.86 11.75
C LEU A 407 -25.48 0.58 11.32
N LYS A 408 -25.66 0.08 10.10
CA LYS A 408 -26.98 -0.14 9.47
C LYS A 408 -27.12 -1.50 8.81
N ALA A 409 -26.02 -2.18 8.51
CA ALA A 409 -26.05 -3.46 7.82
C ALA A 409 -25.23 -4.51 8.58
N LEU A 410 -25.72 -5.74 8.55
CA LEU A 410 -25.06 -6.94 9.03
C LEU A 410 -24.86 -7.88 7.84
N ASP A 411 -23.63 -8.35 7.66
CA ASP A 411 -23.30 -9.38 6.68
C ASP A 411 -23.04 -10.71 7.34
N VAL A 412 -23.45 -11.76 6.64
CA VAL A 412 -23.05 -13.13 6.92
C VAL A 412 -22.51 -13.73 5.62
N TRP A 413 -21.23 -14.07 5.59
CA TRP A 413 -20.67 -14.86 4.50
C TRP A 413 -20.97 -16.34 4.75
N TYR A 414 -21.42 -17.01 3.70
CA TYR A 414 -21.79 -18.42 3.80
C TYR A 414 -21.43 -19.19 2.53
N TYR A 415 -21.23 -20.49 2.70
CA TYR A 415 -20.95 -21.43 1.63
C TYR A 415 -21.63 -22.76 1.97
N GLY A 416 -22.37 -23.32 1.02
CA GLY A 416 -23.10 -24.58 1.16
C GLY A 416 -22.58 -25.66 0.21
N ASN A 417 -23.47 -26.55 -0.19
CA ASN A 417 -23.18 -27.58 -1.17
C ASN A 417 -24.42 -27.84 -2.03
N ALA A 418 -24.28 -27.92 -3.36
CA ALA A 418 -25.41 -28.15 -4.25
C ALA A 418 -26.21 -29.45 -3.94
N ALA A 419 -25.58 -30.45 -3.31
CA ALA A 419 -26.22 -31.70 -2.90
C ALA A 419 -26.96 -31.62 -1.56
N ASN A 420 -26.86 -30.50 -0.83
CA ASN A 420 -27.58 -30.29 0.42
C ASN A 420 -29.09 -30.30 0.19
N ALA A 421 -29.84 -30.76 1.20
CA ALA A 421 -31.28 -30.49 1.23
C ALA A 421 -31.53 -28.98 1.32
N ALA A 422 -32.52 -28.48 0.59
CA ALA A 422 -32.82 -27.05 0.55
C ALA A 422 -33.30 -26.56 1.92
N GLU A 423 -32.55 -25.65 2.55
CA GLU A 423 -32.87 -25.02 3.81
C GLU A 423 -32.56 -23.53 3.74
N LYS A 424 -33.36 -22.75 4.46
CA LYS A 424 -33.14 -21.32 4.67
C LYS A 424 -32.22 -21.11 5.87
N MET A 425 -31.49 -20.01 5.88
CA MET A 425 -30.75 -19.56 7.06
C MET A 425 -31.50 -18.45 7.77
N TYR A 426 -31.30 -18.33 9.08
CA TYR A 426 -31.75 -17.19 9.86
C TYR A 426 -30.63 -16.71 10.79
N VAL A 427 -30.71 -15.45 11.20
CA VAL A 427 -29.90 -14.87 12.28
C VAL A 427 -30.83 -14.41 13.38
N THR A 428 -30.47 -14.69 14.63
CA THR A 428 -31.12 -14.13 15.81
C THR A 428 -30.14 -13.25 16.56
N LEU A 429 -30.62 -12.08 17.01
CA LEU A 429 -29.93 -11.23 17.97
C LEU A 429 -30.72 -11.20 19.28
N SER A 430 -30.02 -11.16 20.41
CA SER A 430 -30.63 -11.00 21.73
C SER A 430 -29.93 -9.93 22.56
N ASP A 431 -30.70 -9.18 23.35
CA ASP A 431 -30.19 -8.20 24.32
C ASP A 431 -30.14 -8.77 25.77
N GLY A 432 -30.37 -10.07 25.93
CA GLY A 432 -30.46 -10.77 27.21
C GLY A 432 -31.88 -10.84 27.79
N THR A 433 -32.81 -10.03 27.29
CA THR A 433 -34.24 -10.04 27.67
C THR A 433 -35.14 -10.35 26.47
N ASN A 434 -34.91 -9.65 25.37
CA ASN A 434 -35.61 -9.78 24.11
C ASN A 434 -34.71 -10.45 23.07
N SER A 435 -35.34 -11.02 22.04
CA SER A 435 -34.67 -11.52 20.85
C SER A 435 -35.46 -11.19 19.61
N ALA A 436 -34.76 -10.99 18.48
CA ALA A 436 -35.37 -10.85 17.17
C ALA A 436 -34.69 -11.78 16.18
N THR A 437 -35.47 -12.43 15.32
CA THR A 437 -34.94 -13.33 14.28
C THR A 437 -35.28 -12.78 12.91
N VAL A 438 -34.28 -12.66 12.04
CA VAL A 438 -34.44 -12.33 10.63
C VAL A 438 -34.15 -13.58 9.82
N GLN A 439 -35.02 -13.88 8.85
CA GLN A 439 -34.96 -15.07 8.01
C GLN A 439 -34.48 -14.69 6.61
N ASN A 440 -33.52 -15.44 6.06
CA ASN A 440 -33.17 -15.34 4.66
C ASN A 440 -34.34 -15.84 3.80
N PRO A 441 -34.81 -15.08 2.79
CA PRO A 441 -35.93 -15.52 1.97
C PRO A 441 -35.61 -16.76 1.11
N ASN A 442 -34.34 -17.00 0.79
CA ASN A 442 -33.87 -18.00 -0.16
C ASN A 442 -33.33 -19.26 0.53
N ASN A 443 -33.34 -20.38 -0.20
CA ASN A 443 -32.74 -21.64 0.24
C ASN A 443 -31.23 -21.62 0.03
N ILE A 444 -30.52 -20.99 0.97
CA ILE A 444 -29.10 -20.70 0.80
C ILE A 444 -28.16 -21.89 1.05
N SER A 445 -28.67 -22.99 1.63
CA SER A 445 -27.86 -24.19 1.92
C SER A 445 -27.22 -24.82 0.67
N GLN A 446 -27.74 -24.54 -0.53
CA GLN A 446 -27.31 -25.15 -1.77
C GLN A 446 -26.26 -24.34 -2.55
N SER A 447 -25.85 -23.17 -2.03
CA SER A 447 -24.88 -22.30 -2.69
C SER A 447 -23.48 -22.91 -2.68
N ALA A 448 -23.04 -23.46 -3.82
CA ALA A 448 -21.75 -24.13 -3.97
C ALA A 448 -20.55 -23.17 -4.19
N THR A 449 -20.69 -21.90 -3.84
CA THR A 449 -19.61 -20.91 -3.74
C THR A 449 -19.87 -19.99 -2.54
N TRP A 450 -18.85 -19.29 -2.06
CA TRP A 450 -19.05 -18.26 -1.04
C TRP A 450 -19.99 -17.17 -1.55
N GLN A 451 -21.01 -16.90 -0.76
CA GLN A 451 -22.03 -15.89 -1.00
C GLN A 451 -22.13 -15.01 0.24
N ILE A 452 -22.66 -13.81 0.04
CA ILE A 452 -22.94 -12.88 1.12
C ILE A 452 -24.45 -12.75 1.31
N TRP A 453 -24.89 -12.81 2.56
CA TRP A 453 -26.23 -12.39 2.94
C TRP A 453 -26.15 -11.05 3.65
N ASN A 454 -26.71 -10.02 2.99
CA ASN A 454 -26.83 -8.68 3.54
C ASN A 454 -28.15 -8.55 4.30
N ILE A 455 -28.10 -8.07 5.53
CA ILE A 455 -29.25 -7.89 6.42
C ILE A 455 -29.29 -6.43 6.88
N ALA A 456 -30.43 -5.77 6.76
CA ALA A 456 -30.58 -4.46 7.37
C ALA A 456 -30.76 -4.62 8.89
N VAL A 457 -29.99 -3.89 9.69
CA VAL A 457 -30.12 -3.94 11.16
C VAL A 457 -31.54 -3.54 11.61
N SER A 458 -32.24 -2.71 10.82
CA SER A 458 -33.65 -2.36 11.02
C SER A 458 -34.60 -3.56 10.95
N ASP A 459 -34.25 -4.63 10.22
CA ASP A 459 -35.12 -5.81 10.06
C ASP A 459 -35.28 -6.55 11.40
N PHE A 460 -34.27 -6.49 12.28
CA PHE A 460 -34.39 -7.03 13.64
C PHE A 460 -35.39 -6.22 14.49
N LYS A 461 -35.44 -4.89 14.33
CA LYS A 461 -36.45 -4.05 15.01
C LYS A 461 -37.84 -4.25 14.41
N ALA A 462 -37.94 -4.49 13.11
CA ALA A 462 -39.21 -4.86 12.48
C ALA A 462 -39.73 -6.21 13.00
N ALA A 463 -38.83 -7.19 13.21
CA ALA A 463 -39.17 -8.49 13.76
C ALA A 463 -39.52 -8.45 15.26
N ASN A 464 -38.86 -7.60 16.06
CA ASN A 464 -39.22 -7.34 17.45
C ASN A 464 -38.89 -5.89 17.85
N PRO A 465 -39.90 -5.00 17.93
CA PRO A 465 -39.69 -3.60 18.31
C PRO A 465 -39.07 -3.39 19.69
N SER A 466 -39.18 -4.36 20.60
CA SER A 466 -38.63 -4.30 21.96
C SER A 466 -37.15 -4.65 22.05
N LEU A 467 -36.53 -5.18 20.99
CA LEU A 467 -35.09 -5.50 21.00
C LEU A 467 -34.27 -4.22 21.22
N ASN A 468 -33.37 -4.24 22.21
CA ASN A 468 -32.42 -3.18 22.46
C ASN A 468 -31.11 -3.39 21.67
N LEU A 469 -31.00 -2.73 20.51
CA LEU A 469 -29.82 -2.80 19.66
C LEU A 469 -28.56 -2.14 20.26
N THR A 470 -28.68 -1.36 21.35
CA THR A 470 -27.49 -0.76 22.00
C THR A 470 -26.75 -1.73 22.92
N ASN A 471 -27.34 -2.89 23.21
CA ASN A 471 -26.79 -3.86 24.15
C ASN A 471 -27.13 -5.30 23.73
N ILE A 472 -26.67 -5.71 22.55
CA ILE A 472 -26.74 -7.10 22.13
C ILE A 472 -25.76 -7.92 22.97
N THR A 473 -26.23 -9.07 23.45
CA THR A 473 -25.49 -10.00 24.30
C THR A 473 -25.43 -11.40 23.70
N GLY A 474 -26.21 -11.69 22.65
CA GLY A 474 -26.22 -12.98 21.99
C GLY A 474 -26.42 -12.89 20.48
N LEU A 475 -25.72 -13.76 19.76
CA LEU A 475 -25.82 -13.98 18.33
C LEU A 475 -26.12 -15.46 18.08
N GLN A 476 -27.10 -15.74 17.23
CA GLN A 476 -27.35 -17.08 16.74
C GLN A 476 -27.44 -17.09 15.22
N VAL A 477 -26.90 -18.14 14.61
CA VAL A 477 -27.04 -18.42 13.18
C VAL A 477 -27.53 -19.84 13.02
N GLY A 478 -28.61 -20.04 12.28
CA GLY A 478 -29.21 -21.36 12.15
C GLY A 478 -29.85 -21.63 10.81
N MET A 479 -30.15 -22.90 10.58
CA MET A 479 -30.75 -23.45 9.37
C MET A 479 -32.17 -23.95 9.69
N GLY A 480 -33.11 -23.67 8.79
CA GLY A 480 -34.55 -23.93 8.95
C GLY A 480 -35.35 -22.64 9.16
N THR A 481 -36.53 -22.76 9.75
CA THR A 481 -37.44 -21.65 10.04
C THR A 481 -37.76 -21.57 11.53
N LYS A 482 -36.92 -20.87 12.32
CA LYS A 482 -37.02 -20.86 13.80
C LYS A 482 -38.37 -20.45 14.36
N SER A 483 -39.04 -19.47 13.73
CA SER A 483 -40.35 -18.97 14.19
C SER A 483 -41.51 -19.92 13.88
N ALA A 484 -41.34 -20.83 12.91
CA ALA A 484 -42.30 -21.85 12.54
C ALA A 484 -41.57 -23.10 12.00
N PRO A 485 -40.96 -23.92 12.87
CA PRO A 485 -40.13 -25.03 12.42
C PRO A 485 -40.96 -26.09 11.71
N VAL A 486 -40.52 -26.50 10.52
CA VAL A 486 -41.14 -27.55 9.71
C VAL A 486 -40.10 -28.59 9.36
N ALA A 487 -40.51 -29.85 9.27
CA ALA A 487 -39.62 -30.94 8.89
C ALA A 487 -38.93 -30.63 7.54
N GLY A 488 -37.62 -30.69 7.55
CA GLY A 488 -36.74 -30.37 6.44
C GLY A 488 -35.77 -31.52 6.16
N GLY A 489 -34.59 -31.18 5.66
CA GLY A 489 -33.55 -32.16 5.37
C GLY A 489 -32.26 -31.93 6.14
N ALA A 490 -31.17 -32.50 5.64
CA ALA A 490 -29.86 -32.41 6.25
C ALA A 490 -28.80 -31.96 5.24
N GLY A 491 -27.69 -31.44 5.76
CA GLY A 491 -26.58 -30.95 4.95
C GLY A 491 -25.51 -30.26 5.79
N THR A 492 -24.60 -29.57 5.12
CA THR A 492 -23.52 -28.80 5.77
C THR A 492 -23.39 -27.43 5.13
N VAL A 493 -23.35 -26.40 5.97
CA VAL A 493 -22.99 -25.03 5.56
C VAL A 493 -21.77 -24.57 6.33
N TYR A 494 -21.00 -23.69 5.71
CA TYR A 494 -19.88 -23.00 6.29
C TYR A 494 -20.26 -21.53 6.42
N ILE A 495 -19.90 -20.93 7.55
CA ILE A 495 -20.25 -19.54 7.88
C ILE A 495 -18.95 -18.85 8.27
N ASP A 496 -18.73 -17.70 7.69
CA ASP A 496 -17.53 -16.92 7.93
C ASP A 496 -17.90 -15.43 8.06
N ASN A 497 -17.01 -14.66 8.66
CA ASN A 497 -17.00 -13.20 8.54
C ASN A 497 -18.36 -12.52 8.77
N ILE A 498 -18.85 -12.62 10.00
CA ILE A 498 -20.06 -11.90 10.42
C ILE A 498 -19.65 -10.48 10.77
N ARG A 499 -20.16 -9.50 10.02
CA ARG A 499 -19.63 -8.12 10.05
C ARG A 499 -20.74 -7.10 10.07
N LEU A 500 -20.56 -6.05 10.88
CA LEU A 500 -21.37 -4.85 10.82
C LEU A 500 -20.73 -3.83 9.91
N TYR A 501 -21.57 -3.11 9.20
CA TYR A 501 -21.19 -2.02 8.32
C TYR A 501 -21.99 -0.78 8.66
N THR A 502 -21.36 0.37 8.45
CA THR A 502 -22.08 1.63 8.31
C THR A 502 -23.07 1.53 7.15
N GLN A 503 -23.94 2.54 6.99
CA GLN A 503 -24.74 2.63 5.78
C GLN A 503 -23.84 2.50 4.55
N ARG A 504 -24.18 1.56 3.67
CA ARG A 504 -23.43 1.29 2.44
C ARG A 504 -24.41 0.90 1.33
N CYS A 505 -24.07 1.29 0.11
CA CYS A 505 -24.87 0.94 -1.05
C CYS A 505 -24.45 -0.44 -1.54
N LEU A 506 -25.35 -1.42 -1.50
CA LEU A 506 -25.07 -2.74 -2.07
C LEU A 506 -25.08 -2.70 -3.60
N ASN A 507 -25.83 -1.76 -4.16
CA ASN A 507 -25.86 -1.41 -5.58
C ASN A 507 -25.91 0.13 -5.69
N GLN A 508 -24.76 0.80 -5.75
CA GLN A 508 -24.72 2.26 -5.89
C GLN A 508 -25.20 2.67 -7.30
N PRO A 509 -26.22 3.52 -7.43
CA PRO A 509 -26.61 4.07 -8.72
C PRO A 509 -25.48 4.94 -9.29
N ILE A 510 -25.25 4.89 -10.61
CA ILE A 510 -24.21 5.72 -11.27
C ILE A 510 -24.41 7.23 -11.02
N ALA A 511 -25.65 7.65 -10.74
CA ALA A 511 -26.03 9.04 -10.52
C ALA A 511 -26.08 9.46 -9.03
N ASP A 512 -25.63 8.61 -8.11
CA ASP A 512 -25.45 8.93 -6.70
C ASP A 512 -24.03 9.48 -6.51
N LEU A 513 -23.91 10.80 -6.56
CA LEU A 513 -22.64 11.52 -6.57
C LEU A 513 -22.13 11.80 -5.15
N ASN A 514 -23.03 11.83 -4.17
CA ASN A 514 -22.67 12.10 -2.77
C ASN A 514 -22.48 10.82 -1.94
N GLY A 515 -22.79 9.64 -2.52
CA GLY A 515 -22.61 8.34 -1.88
C GLY A 515 -23.64 8.03 -0.79
N ASP A 516 -24.80 8.70 -0.78
CA ASP A 516 -25.85 8.53 0.22
C ASP A 516 -26.85 7.40 -0.10
N CYS A 517 -26.64 6.71 -1.23
CA CYS A 517 -27.47 5.65 -1.79
C CYS A 517 -28.83 6.10 -2.33
N LYS A 518 -29.03 7.40 -2.54
CA LYS A 518 -30.24 7.96 -3.16
C LYS A 518 -29.82 8.90 -4.26
N VAL A 519 -30.45 8.78 -5.43
CA VAL A 519 -30.33 9.83 -6.44
C VAL A 519 -31.35 10.90 -6.12
N ASN A 520 -30.90 12.02 -5.58
CA ASN A 520 -31.75 13.08 -5.07
C ASN A 520 -31.22 14.49 -5.43
N PHE A 521 -31.87 15.54 -4.89
CA PHE A 521 -31.51 16.91 -5.24
C PHE A 521 -30.12 17.31 -4.74
N THR A 522 -29.59 16.62 -3.73
CA THR A 522 -28.22 16.79 -3.24
C THR A 522 -27.20 16.36 -4.29
N ASP A 523 -27.44 15.24 -4.97
CA ASP A 523 -26.59 14.79 -6.09
C ASP A 523 -26.64 15.77 -7.26
N PHE A 524 -27.83 16.27 -7.57
CA PHE A 524 -27.99 17.31 -8.57
C PHE A 524 -27.23 18.60 -8.18
N ALA A 525 -27.28 19.00 -6.91
CA ALA A 525 -26.55 20.16 -6.42
C ALA A 525 -25.02 19.95 -6.50
N GLN A 526 -24.54 18.74 -6.18
CA GLN A 526 -23.12 18.40 -6.30
C GLN A 526 -22.65 18.42 -7.75
N MET A 527 -23.41 17.81 -8.67
CA MET A 527 -23.16 17.90 -10.11
C MET A 527 -23.12 19.36 -10.59
N SER A 528 -24.04 20.19 -10.11
CA SER A 528 -24.12 21.62 -10.47
C SER A 528 -22.92 22.43 -9.95
N LEU A 529 -22.41 22.08 -8.77
CA LEU A 529 -21.22 22.69 -8.18
C LEU A 529 -19.94 22.32 -8.95
N GLU A 530 -19.80 21.05 -9.33
CA GLU A 530 -18.68 20.58 -10.15
C GLU A 530 -18.67 21.26 -11.53
N TRP A 531 -19.84 21.42 -12.16
CA TRP A 531 -19.97 22.15 -13.43
C TRP A 531 -19.54 23.62 -13.34
N LEU A 532 -19.73 24.27 -12.19
CA LEU A 532 -19.27 25.63 -11.96
C LEU A 532 -17.76 25.70 -11.72
N ALA A 533 -17.18 24.69 -11.08
CA ALA A 533 -15.74 24.61 -10.78
C ALA A 533 -14.91 24.35 -12.05
N ASP A 534 -15.37 23.48 -12.93
CA ASP A 534 -14.64 23.07 -14.13
C ASP A 534 -14.87 23.99 -15.35
N GLY A 535 -15.64 25.08 -15.19
CA GLY A 535 -15.91 26.03 -16.26
C GLY A 535 -16.65 25.43 -17.47
N MET A 536 -17.30 24.28 -17.31
CA MET A 536 -17.99 23.55 -18.39
C MET A 536 -19.37 24.13 -18.76
N TRP A 537 -19.69 25.33 -18.28
CA TRP A 537 -20.93 25.99 -18.67
C TRP A 537 -20.84 26.43 -20.13
N PRO A 538 -21.76 26.03 -21.03
CA PRO A 538 -21.82 26.60 -22.36
C PRO A 538 -22.27 28.06 -22.22
N LEU A 539 -21.34 28.99 -22.44
CA LEU A 539 -21.65 30.42 -22.60
C LEU A 539 -22.60 30.64 -23.78
#